data_AF-A0A7V1N9B3-F1
#
_entry.id   AF-A0A7V1N9B3-F1
#
_cell.length_a   1.000
_cell.length_b   1.000
_cell.length_c   1.000
_cell.angle_alpha   90.00
_cell.angle_beta   90.00
_cell.angle_gamma   90.00
#
_symmetry.space_group_name_H-M   'P 1'
#
loop_
_entity.id
_entity.type
_entity.pdbx_description
1 polymer ?
#
loop_
_entity_poly.entity_id
_entity_poly.type
_entity_poly.pdbx_seq_one_letter_code
_entity_poly.pdbx_strand_id
1 'polypeptide(L)'
;LSGRPLDEVFRTEILEPLGMVDTGFVVPEEKIERFAANYTRGPDKQLRLEDDPATSPYTKPTSFFSGGGGLVSTAADYLRFCRMLLGGGELDGVRLLGRKTIELMTLNHLPGGADLASLATGAFSETAYEGVGFGLGFSVQLDCAKSQTVGSRGEYAWGGAASTVFWIDPTEELIVIFMTQLMPSRTFNFRGQLKSIVYPAIVDGGE
;
A
#
# COMPACT_ATOMS: atom_id res chain seq x y z
N LEU A 1 -18.67 0.46 -16.54
CA LEU A 1 -18.80 -1.02 -16.69
C LEU A 1 -19.89 -1.58 -15.78
N SER A 2 -19.91 -1.31 -14.47
CA SER A 2 -20.97 -1.79 -13.56
C SER A 2 -22.22 -0.90 -13.50
N GLY A 3 -22.12 0.38 -13.86
CA GLY A 3 -23.21 1.35 -13.69
C GLY A 3 -23.45 1.80 -12.24
N ARG A 4 -22.67 1.28 -11.29
CA ARG A 4 -22.75 1.58 -9.85
C ARG A 4 -21.68 2.60 -9.44
N PRO A 5 -21.95 3.45 -8.42
CA PRO A 5 -20.93 4.28 -7.78
C PRO A 5 -19.73 3.47 -7.29
N LEU A 6 -18.52 4.07 -7.31
CA LEU A 6 -17.29 3.35 -6.99
C LEU A 6 -17.24 2.92 -5.51
N ASP A 7 -17.73 3.75 -4.60
CA ASP A 7 -17.86 3.43 -3.18
C ASP A 7 -18.76 2.21 -2.95
N GLU A 8 -19.85 2.10 -3.70
CA GLU A 8 -20.75 0.95 -3.62
C GLU A 8 -20.09 -0.33 -4.11
N VAL A 9 -19.35 -0.24 -5.23
CA VAL A 9 -18.56 -1.37 -5.76
C VAL A 9 -17.50 -1.79 -4.75
N PHE A 10 -16.73 -0.86 -4.20
CA PHE A 10 -15.68 -1.18 -3.22
C PHE A 10 -16.28 -1.80 -1.96
N ARG A 11 -17.33 -1.18 -1.41
CA ARG A 11 -18.00 -1.68 -0.20
C ARG A 11 -18.47 -3.12 -0.38
N THR A 12 -19.24 -3.39 -1.43
CA THR A 12 -19.92 -4.69 -1.58
C THR A 12 -19.05 -5.80 -2.17
N GLU A 13 -18.10 -5.46 -3.04
CA GLU A 13 -17.29 -6.47 -3.74
C GLU A 13 -15.93 -6.70 -3.09
N ILE A 14 -15.47 -5.80 -2.20
CA ILE A 14 -14.13 -5.87 -1.59
C ILE A 14 -14.19 -5.74 -0.07
N LEU A 15 -14.73 -4.62 0.44
CA LEU A 15 -14.56 -4.25 1.85
C LEU A 15 -15.41 -5.11 2.78
N GLU A 16 -16.71 -5.27 2.50
CA GLU A 16 -17.61 -6.12 3.29
C GLU A 16 -17.22 -7.60 3.23
N PRO A 17 -16.95 -8.20 2.06
CA PRO A 17 -16.51 -9.59 1.99
C PRO A 17 -15.21 -9.84 2.75
N LEU A 18 -14.30 -8.87 2.73
CA LEU A 18 -13.05 -8.94 3.51
C LEU A 18 -13.22 -8.44 4.93
N GLY A 19 -14.38 -7.99 5.40
CA GLY A 19 -14.54 -7.47 6.77
C GLY A 19 -13.68 -6.24 7.10
N MET A 20 -13.43 -5.37 6.13
CA MET A 20 -12.69 -4.11 6.27
C MET A 20 -13.65 -2.98 6.69
N VAL A 21 -14.08 -2.99 7.96
CA VAL A 21 -15.20 -2.18 8.48
C VAL A 21 -14.86 -0.70 8.73
N ASP A 22 -13.57 -0.36 8.75
CA ASP A 22 -13.03 0.98 8.97
C ASP A 22 -12.34 1.52 7.70
N THR A 23 -12.67 0.96 6.53
CA THR A 23 -12.16 1.41 5.23
C THR A 23 -13.26 2.01 4.38
N GLY A 24 -12.98 3.15 3.76
CA GLY A 24 -13.96 3.82 2.91
C GLY A 24 -13.48 5.17 2.39
N PHE A 25 -14.36 5.87 1.68
CA PHE A 25 -14.09 7.21 1.14
C PHE A 25 -14.45 8.35 2.11
N VAL A 26 -15.17 8.03 3.19
CA VAL A 26 -15.64 8.97 4.21
C VAL A 26 -15.53 8.30 5.57
N VAL A 27 -15.09 9.03 6.58
CA VAL A 27 -15.06 8.60 7.99
C VAL A 27 -16.45 8.87 8.59
N PRO A 28 -17.15 7.84 9.10
CA PRO A 28 -18.42 8.02 9.81
C PRO A 28 -18.27 8.91 11.04
N GLU A 29 -19.31 9.67 11.38
CA GLU A 29 -19.29 10.65 12.48
C GLU A 29 -18.85 10.00 13.82
N GLU A 30 -19.37 8.82 14.11
CA GLU A 30 -19.07 8.05 15.31
C GLU A 30 -17.64 7.49 15.37
N LYS A 31 -16.86 7.62 14.29
CA LYS A 31 -15.46 7.16 14.21
C LYS A 31 -14.44 8.29 14.12
N ILE A 32 -14.88 9.54 14.02
CA ILE A 32 -14.00 10.72 13.86
C ILE A 32 -12.99 10.82 15.01
N GLU A 33 -13.39 10.47 16.23
CA GLU A 33 -12.52 10.52 17.42
C GLU A 33 -11.26 9.63 17.33
N ARG A 34 -11.28 8.63 16.44
CA ARG A 34 -10.16 7.71 16.19
C ARG A 34 -9.43 8.01 14.89
N PHE A 35 -9.85 9.03 14.14
CA PHE A 35 -9.22 9.43 12.90
C PHE A 35 -7.93 10.20 13.17
N ALA A 36 -6.85 9.82 12.48
CA ALA A 36 -5.54 10.38 12.73
C ALA A 36 -5.36 11.73 12.04
N ALA A 37 -4.68 12.65 12.71
CA ALA A 37 -4.16 13.85 12.08
C ALA A 37 -3.03 13.52 11.11
N ASN A 38 -2.91 14.30 10.04
CA ASN A 38 -1.79 14.22 9.10
C ASN A 38 -0.93 15.46 9.19
N TYR A 39 0.38 15.28 9.01
CA TYR A 39 1.37 16.33 9.23
C TYR A 39 2.26 16.53 8.02
N THR A 40 2.82 17.72 7.88
CA THR A 40 4.00 17.99 7.03
C THR A 40 5.21 18.33 7.88
N ARG A 41 6.41 18.16 7.32
CA ARG A 41 7.66 18.55 7.98
C ARG A 41 8.29 19.74 7.29
N GLY A 42 8.43 20.84 8.02
CA GLY A 42 9.06 22.04 7.47
C GLY A 42 10.59 21.99 7.42
N PRO A 43 11.23 22.99 6.80
CA PRO A 43 12.69 23.08 6.70
C PRO A 43 13.40 23.17 8.07
N ASP A 44 12.70 23.70 9.07
CA ASP A 44 13.12 23.78 10.48
C ASP A 44 13.02 22.45 11.23
N LYS A 45 12.69 21.36 10.52
CA LYS A 45 12.52 20.01 11.03
C LYS A 45 11.31 19.83 11.97
N GLN A 46 10.47 20.85 12.11
CA GLN A 46 9.25 20.79 12.92
C GLN A 46 8.07 20.23 12.14
N LEU A 47 7.21 19.50 12.84
CA LEU A 47 5.94 19.02 12.30
C LEU A 47 4.91 20.15 12.32
N ARG A 48 4.09 20.21 11.27
CA ARG A 48 2.97 21.14 11.13
C ARG A 48 1.73 20.33 10.76
N LEU A 49 0.61 20.67 11.38
CA LEU A 49 -0.67 20.04 11.09
C LEU A 49 -1.07 20.36 9.64
N GLU A 50 -1.26 19.33 8.84
CA GLU A 50 -1.67 19.41 7.43
C GLU A 50 -3.15 19.08 7.29
N ASP A 51 -3.60 18.01 7.96
CA ASP A 51 -5.01 17.63 8.02
C ASP A 51 -5.43 17.43 9.48
N ASP A 52 -6.38 18.25 9.92
CA ASP A 52 -6.99 18.14 11.23
C ASP A 52 -8.14 17.13 11.16
N PRO A 53 -8.11 16.05 11.95
CA PRO A 53 -9.10 14.98 11.85
C PRO A 53 -10.53 15.46 12.12
N ALA A 54 -10.71 16.54 12.92
CA ALA A 54 -12.04 17.08 13.21
C ALA A 54 -12.64 17.88 12.05
N THR A 55 -11.80 18.40 11.14
CA THR A 55 -12.26 19.24 10.02
C THR A 55 -11.90 18.69 8.64
N SER A 56 -11.26 17.51 8.62
CA SER A 56 -10.77 16.84 7.42
C SER A 56 -11.84 16.70 6.35
N PRO A 57 -11.49 16.83 5.05
CA PRO A 57 -12.40 16.53 3.96
C PRO A 57 -13.00 15.12 4.04
N TYR A 58 -12.31 14.16 4.67
CA TYR A 58 -12.80 12.80 4.86
C TYR A 58 -13.96 12.69 5.85
N THR A 59 -14.26 13.70 6.67
CA THR A 59 -15.43 13.69 7.57
C THR A 59 -16.70 14.23 6.91
N LYS A 60 -16.62 14.60 5.62
CA LYS A 60 -17.73 15.19 4.86
C LYS A 60 -18.14 14.28 3.72
N PRO A 61 -19.42 14.28 3.31
CA PRO A 61 -19.84 13.59 2.10
C PRO A 61 -19.05 14.06 0.88
N THR A 62 -18.57 13.12 0.08
CA THR A 62 -17.91 13.40 -1.21
C THR A 62 -18.76 12.89 -2.36
N SER A 63 -18.75 13.62 -3.48
CA SER A 63 -19.35 13.18 -4.74
C SER A 63 -18.32 12.57 -5.71
N PHE A 64 -17.03 12.67 -5.36
CA PHE A 64 -15.94 12.14 -6.17
C PHE A 64 -15.15 11.09 -5.41
N PHE A 65 -15.36 9.82 -5.77
CA PHE A 65 -14.70 8.66 -5.20
C PHE A 65 -13.44 8.34 -5.99
N SER A 66 -12.30 8.92 -5.59
CA SER A 66 -11.02 8.72 -6.28
C SER A 66 -10.38 7.38 -5.94
N GLY A 67 -10.42 6.41 -6.86
CA GLY A 67 -9.79 5.09 -6.67
C GLY A 67 -8.26 5.13 -6.52
N GLY A 68 -7.61 6.24 -6.90
CA GLY A 68 -6.15 6.40 -6.82
C GLY A 68 -5.63 6.99 -5.51
N GLY A 69 -6.50 7.51 -4.63
CA GLY A 69 -6.06 8.16 -3.40
C GLY A 69 -7.15 8.74 -2.50
N GLY A 70 -8.41 8.32 -2.67
CA GLY A 70 -9.55 8.82 -1.90
C GLY A 70 -9.98 7.92 -0.74
N LEU A 71 -9.28 6.81 -0.47
CA LEU A 71 -9.60 5.92 0.64
C LEU A 71 -8.85 6.30 1.92
N VAL A 72 -9.54 6.16 3.04
CA VAL A 72 -8.98 6.04 4.38
C VAL A 72 -9.20 4.61 4.90
N SER A 73 -8.32 4.14 5.77
CA SER A 73 -8.32 2.77 6.28
C SER A 73 -7.58 2.68 7.62
N THR A 74 -7.52 1.48 8.20
CA THR A 74 -6.72 1.15 9.38
C THR A 74 -5.68 0.09 9.04
N ALA A 75 -4.64 -0.05 9.87
CA ALA A 75 -3.65 -1.11 9.69
C ALA A 75 -4.28 -2.51 9.75
N ALA A 76 -5.29 -2.68 10.60
CA ALA A 76 -6.02 -3.94 10.75
C ALA A 76 -6.82 -4.28 9.48
N ASP A 77 -7.55 -3.33 8.91
CA ASP A 77 -8.29 -3.53 7.67
C ASP A 77 -7.37 -3.79 6.49
N TYR A 78 -6.32 -2.98 6.35
CA TYR A 78 -5.37 -3.13 5.25
C TYR A 78 -4.60 -4.45 5.34
N LEU A 79 -4.38 -4.99 6.55
CA LEU A 79 -3.84 -6.33 6.75
C LEU A 79 -4.75 -7.41 6.19
N ARG A 80 -6.07 -7.26 6.28
CA ARG A 80 -7.03 -8.21 5.68
C ARG A 80 -6.92 -8.18 4.15
N PHE A 81 -6.79 -7.00 3.55
CA PHE A 81 -6.51 -6.88 2.12
C PHE A 81 -5.17 -7.56 1.73
N CYS A 82 -4.09 -7.27 2.46
CA CYS A 82 -2.79 -7.90 2.20
C CYS A 82 -2.81 -9.42 2.39
N ARG A 83 -3.52 -9.93 3.39
CA ARG A 83 -3.70 -11.39 3.59
C ARG A 83 -4.47 -12.04 2.45
N MET A 84 -5.48 -11.37 1.90
CA MET A 84 -6.19 -11.85 0.70
C MET A 84 -5.24 -11.95 -0.49
N LEU A 85 -4.34 -10.96 -0.68
CA LEU A 85 -3.34 -10.99 -1.75
C LEU A 85 -2.31 -12.11 -1.53
N LEU A 86 -1.74 -12.22 -0.32
CA LEU A 86 -0.78 -13.29 0.02
C LEU A 86 -1.41 -14.68 -0.10
N GLY A 87 -2.68 -14.83 0.30
CA GLY A 87 -3.48 -16.05 0.15
C GLY A 87 -3.91 -16.38 -1.28
N GLY A 88 -3.35 -15.70 -2.30
CA GLY A 88 -3.65 -15.98 -3.70
C GLY A 88 -5.09 -15.61 -4.09
N GLY A 89 -5.61 -14.53 -3.52
CA GLY A 89 -6.92 -13.96 -3.85
C GLY A 89 -8.05 -14.42 -2.93
N GLU A 90 -7.75 -15.09 -1.82
CA GLU A 90 -8.73 -15.61 -0.85
C GLU A 90 -8.30 -15.32 0.59
N LEU A 91 -9.28 -14.99 1.44
CA LEU A 91 -9.13 -14.83 2.89
C LEU A 91 -10.39 -15.34 3.59
N ASP A 92 -10.25 -16.11 4.67
CA ASP A 92 -11.36 -16.58 5.51
C ASP A 92 -12.50 -17.26 4.71
N GLY A 93 -12.17 -17.98 3.63
CA GLY A 93 -13.12 -18.64 2.73
C GLY A 93 -13.79 -17.72 1.70
N VAL A 94 -13.47 -16.43 1.69
CA VAL A 94 -13.94 -15.45 0.71
C VAL A 94 -12.90 -15.25 -0.37
N ARG A 95 -13.25 -15.59 -1.61
CA ARG A 95 -12.38 -15.42 -2.79
C ARG A 95 -12.80 -14.22 -3.62
N LEU A 96 -11.92 -13.22 -3.73
CA LEU A 96 -12.12 -12.06 -4.60
C LEU A 96 -11.45 -12.24 -5.96
N LEU A 97 -10.28 -12.88 -6.00
CA LEU A 97 -9.50 -13.07 -7.21
C LEU A 97 -9.02 -14.51 -7.32
N GLY A 98 -8.82 -14.98 -8.55
CA GLY A 98 -8.15 -16.26 -8.79
C GLY A 98 -6.66 -16.14 -8.51
N ARG A 99 -6.02 -17.22 -8.03
CA ARG A 99 -4.57 -17.26 -7.79
C ARG A 99 -3.76 -16.83 -9.02
N LYS A 100 -4.13 -17.31 -10.21
CA LYS A 100 -3.47 -16.92 -11.47
C LYS A 100 -3.64 -15.44 -11.82
N THR A 101 -4.69 -14.79 -11.32
CA THR A 101 -4.88 -13.34 -11.46
C THR A 101 -3.90 -12.58 -10.57
N ILE A 102 -3.72 -13.01 -9.31
CA ILE A 102 -2.71 -12.42 -8.42
C ILE A 102 -1.32 -12.55 -9.04
N GLU A 103 -0.96 -13.76 -9.51
CA GLU A 103 0.32 -13.98 -10.18
C GLU A 103 0.49 -13.04 -11.38
N LEU A 104 -0.53 -12.89 -12.22
CA LEU A 104 -0.47 -11.96 -13.35
C LEU A 104 -0.30 -10.51 -12.89
N MET A 105 -0.99 -10.09 -11.83
CA MET A 105 -0.89 -8.74 -11.27
C MET A 105 0.51 -8.42 -10.75
N THR A 106 1.23 -9.42 -10.26
CA THR A 106 2.57 -9.26 -9.66
C THR A 106 3.72 -9.59 -10.63
N LEU A 107 3.46 -9.83 -11.91
CA LEU A 107 4.51 -9.88 -12.94
C LEU A 107 4.99 -8.47 -13.31
N ASN A 108 6.19 -8.37 -13.87
CA ASN A 108 6.63 -7.13 -14.49
C ASN A 108 5.95 -6.96 -15.86
N HIS A 109 5.15 -5.90 -16.00
CA HIS A 109 4.48 -5.55 -17.25
C HIS A 109 5.23 -4.48 -18.05
N LEU A 110 6.40 -4.02 -17.58
CA LEU A 110 7.23 -3.09 -18.33
C LEU A 110 7.87 -3.75 -19.57
N PRO A 111 7.86 -3.06 -20.72
CA PRO A 111 8.29 -3.64 -21.99
C PRO A 111 9.75 -4.08 -21.96
N GLY A 112 10.05 -5.23 -22.56
CA GLY A 112 11.41 -5.76 -22.65
C GLY A 112 12.03 -6.16 -21.30
N GLY A 113 11.23 -6.30 -20.24
CA GLY A 113 11.75 -6.58 -18.90
C GLY A 113 12.47 -5.38 -18.26
N ALA A 114 12.17 -4.18 -18.75
CA ALA A 114 12.64 -2.91 -18.20
C ALA A 114 12.30 -2.75 -16.70
N ASP A 115 13.05 -1.89 -16.03
CA ASP A 115 12.76 -1.44 -14.67
C ASP A 115 12.26 0.01 -14.67
N LEU A 116 11.83 0.49 -13.50
CA LEU A 116 11.31 1.83 -13.34
C LEU A 116 12.38 2.89 -13.64
N ALA A 117 13.67 2.65 -13.40
CA ALA A 117 14.74 3.59 -13.74
C ALA A 117 14.82 3.88 -15.24
N SER A 118 14.59 2.86 -16.06
CA SER A 118 14.68 2.99 -17.51
C SER A 118 13.47 3.71 -18.17
N LEU A 119 12.31 3.76 -17.51
CA LEU A 119 11.06 4.22 -18.12
C LEU A 119 10.34 5.33 -17.37
N ALA A 120 10.54 5.47 -16.05
CA ALA A 120 9.82 6.46 -15.27
C ALA A 120 10.38 7.86 -15.53
N THR A 121 9.53 8.75 -16.05
CA THR A 121 9.84 10.16 -16.22
C THR A 121 9.46 10.94 -14.95
N GLY A 122 10.48 11.28 -14.14
CA GLY A 122 10.32 12.13 -12.95
C GLY A 122 10.41 11.39 -11.60
N ALA A 123 10.92 12.11 -10.59
CA ALA A 123 11.21 11.61 -9.25
C ALA A 123 9.98 11.71 -8.33
N PHE A 124 9.03 10.78 -8.45
CA PHE A 124 7.82 10.70 -7.61
C PHE A 124 7.70 9.37 -6.85
N SER A 125 8.79 8.62 -6.65
CA SER A 125 8.74 7.31 -6.00
C SER A 125 9.71 7.23 -4.82
N GLU A 126 9.23 6.67 -3.71
CA GLU A 126 10.07 6.19 -2.59
C GLU A 126 10.77 4.85 -2.91
N THR A 127 10.41 4.23 -4.03
CA THR A 127 10.96 2.95 -4.48
C THR A 127 12.28 3.20 -5.20
N ALA A 128 13.29 2.36 -4.93
CA ALA A 128 14.46 2.28 -5.79
C ALA A 128 13.99 2.05 -7.22
N TYR A 129 14.49 2.87 -8.15
CA TYR A 129 14.06 2.79 -9.55
C TYR A 129 14.76 1.64 -10.28
N GLU A 130 16.02 1.37 -9.93
CA GLU A 130 16.80 0.27 -10.50
C GLU A 130 16.42 -1.07 -9.89
N GLY A 131 16.30 -2.11 -10.73
CA GLY A 131 15.99 -3.46 -10.25
C GLY A 131 14.55 -3.64 -9.75
N VAL A 132 13.65 -2.67 -9.99
CA VAL A 132 12.24 -2.72 -9.62
C VAL A 132 11.37 -2.49 -10.85
N GLY A 133 10.48 -3.43 -11.13
CA GLY A 133 9.49 -3.36 -12.21
C GLY A 133 8.15 -2.81 -11.75
N PHE A 134 7.16 -2.86 -12.64
CA PHE A 134 5.79 -2.47 -12.33
C PHE A 134 4.79 -3.50 -12.84
N GLY A 135 3.95 -3.98 -11.92
CA GLY A 135 2.84 -4.88 -12.20
C GLY A 135 1.52 -4.14 -12.37
N LEU A 136 0.41 -4.87 -12.23
CA LEU A 136 -0.93 -4.30 -12.27
C LEU A 136 -1.32 -3.79 -10.88
N GLY A 137 -0.83 -2.60 -10.54
CA GLY A 137 -1.12 -1.91 -9.27
C GLY A 137 -0.02 -1.98 -8.21
N PHE A 138 1.14 -2.58 -8.52
CA PHE A 138 2.24 -2.75 -7.57
C PHE A 138 3.60 -2.47 -8.23
N SER A 139 4.54 -1.93 -7.47
CA SER A 139 5.97 -2.11 -7.79
C SER A 139 6.38 -3.55 -7.48
N VAL A 140 7.27 -4.13 -8.30
CA VAL A 140 7.69 -5.54 -8.17
C VAL A 140 9.21 -5.62 -8.12
N GLN A 141 9.75 -6.28 -7.09
CA GLN A 141 11.18 -6.49 -6.91
C GLN A 141 11.72 -7.46 -7.97
N LEU A 142 12.60 -7.01 -8.87
CA LEU A 142 13.21 -7.84 -9.92
C LEU A 142 14.59 -8.33 -9.50
N ASP A 143 15.40 -7.46 -8.89
CA ASP A 143 16.80 -7.73 -8.59
C ASP A 143 17.25 -6.95 -7.35
N CYS A 144 17.45 -7.67 -6.24
CA CYS A 144 17.84 -7.10 -4.95
C CYS A 144 19.22 -6.43 -5.00
N ALA A 145 20.18 -6.98 -5.75
CA ALA A 145 21.52 -6.40 -5.88
C ALA A 145 21.48 -5.07 -6.64
N LYS A 146 20.73 -4.98 -7.74
CA LYS A 146 20.54 -3.72 -8.48
C LYS A 146 19.79 -2.68 -7.67
N SER A 147 18.73 -3.08 -7.00
CA SER A 147 17.95 -2.16 -6.14
C SER A 147 18.68 -1.74 -4.87
N GLN A 148 19.78 -2.42 -4.51
CA GLN A 148 20.51 -2.26 -3.25
C GLN A 148 19.61 -2.39 -2.02
N THR A 149 18.62 -3.28 -2.07
CA THR A 149 17.72 -3.55 -0.94
C THR A 149 17.70 -5.03 -0.61
N VAL A 150 17.60 -5.34 0.69
CA VAL A 150 17.33 -6.70 1.16
C VAL A 150 15.85 -7.03 0.91
N GLY A 151 15.58 -8.28 0.52
CA GLY A 151 14.24 -8.79 0.24
C GLY A 151 14.29 -9.90 -0.81
N SER A 152 13.12 -10.29 -1.30
CA SER A 152 13.00 -11.37 -2.28
C SER A 152 12.60 -10.86 -3.67
N ARG A 153 13.08 -11.54 -4.71
CA ARG A 153 12.56 -11.34 -6.07
C ARG A 153 11.08 -11.73 -6.09
N GLY A 154 10.24 -10.87 -6.67
CA GLY A 154 8.79 -11.07 -6.73
C GLY A 154 8.02 -10.49 -5.54
N GLU A 155 8.71 -9.96 -4.53
CA GLU A 155 8.09 -9.06 -3.54
C GLU A 155 7.37 -7.92 -4.27
N TYR A 156 6.17 -7.57 -3.83
CA TYR A 156 5.39 -6.50 -4.42
C TYR A 156 4.85 -5.53 -3.37
N ALA A 157 4.78 -4.26 -3.75
CA ALA A 157 4.61 -3.16 -2.81
C ALA A 157 3.90 -1.97 -3.44
N TRP A 158 3.39 -1.08 -2.58
CA TRP A 158 3.06 0.29 -2.96
C TRP A 158 3.10 1.22 -1.73
N GLY A 159 2.74 2.48 -1.91
CA GLY A 159 2.68 3.45 -0.82
C GLY A 159 1.67 4.57 -1.06
N GLY A 160 1.38 5.30 0.01
CA GLY A 160 0.51 6.48 0.01
C GLY A 160 1.29 7.78 0.23
N ALA A 161 0.68 8.90 -0.14
CA ALA A 161 1.31 10.21 -0.03
C ALA A 161 1.67 10.58 1.42
N ALA A 162 0.92 10.07 2.41
CA ALA A 162 1.13 10.27 3.84
C ALA A 162 2.21 9.34 4.46
N SER A 163 3.17 8.87 3.66
CA SER A 163 4.22 7.93 4.04
C SER A 163 3.68 6.57 4.54
N THR A 164 2.44 6.20 4.18
CA THR A 164 1.95 4.84 4.41
C THR A 164 2.61 3.89 3.42
N VAL A 165 3.06 2.73 3.88
CA VAL A 165 3.78 1.75 3.07
C VAL A 165 3.27 0.35 3.39
N PHE A 166 3.17 -0.49 2.36
CA PHE A 166 3.08 -1.92 2.55
C PHE A 166 3.95 -2.65 1.52
N TRP A 167 4.36 -3.87 1.87
CA TRP A 167 4.82 -4.84 0.90
C TRP A 167 4.43 -6.24 1.33
N ILE A 168 4.38 -7.13 0.35
CA ILE A 168 4.09 -8.55 0.51
C ILE A 168 5.22 -9.30 -0.15
N ASP A 169 5.81 -10.23 0.61
CA ASP A 169 6.84 -11.13 0.13
C ASP A 169 6.29 -12.56 0.21
N PRO A 170 5.80 -13.12 -0.92
CA PRO A 170 5.30 -14.48 -0.95
C PRO A 170 6.37 -15.54 -0.69
N THR A 171 7.66 -15.22 -0.90
CA THR A 171 8.76 -16.16 -0.67
C THR A 171 8.95 -16.39 0.82
N GLU A 172 8.83 -15.32 1.60
CA GLU A 172 9.00 -15.31 3.06
C GLU A 172 7.66 -15.42 3.82
N GLU A 173 6.55 -15.62 3.11
CA GLU A 173 5.18 -15.57 3.65
C GLU A 173 4.93 -14.33 4.55
N LEU A 174 5.52 -13.19 4.15
CA LEU A 174 5.62 -11.99 4.96
C LEU A 174 4.72 -10.88 4.42
N ILE A 175 4.03 -10.19 5.33
CA ILE A 175 3.36 -8.92 5.07
C ILE A 175 3.94 -7.89 6.03
N VAL A 176 4.30 -6.72 5.50
CA VAL A 176 4.61 -5.56 6.32
C VAL A 176 3.70 -4.41 5.94
N ILE A 177 3.11 -3.79 6.96
CA ILE A 177 2.30 -2.59 6.86
C ILE A 177 2.85 -1.59 7.85
N PHE A 178 3.15 -0.40 7.36
CA PHE A 178 3.61 0.71 8.17
C PHE A 178 2.76 1.94 7.84
N MET A 179 1.99 2.38 8.81
CA MET A 179 1.11 3.54 8.67
C MET A 179 1.63 4.70 9.50
N THR A 180 2.23 5.67 8.82
CA THR A 180 2.46 7.00 9.37
C THR A 180 1.44 7.98 8.79
N GLN A 181 1.43 9.20 9.33
CA GLN A 181 0.66 10.32 8.80
C GLN A 181 1.59 11.51 8.61
N LEU A 182 2.48 11.38 7.62
CA LEU A 182 3.46 12.39 7.27
C LEU A 182 3.54 12.60 5.75
N MET A 183 3.39 13.85 5.32
CA MET A 183 3.52 14.25 3.93
C MET A 183 4.73 15.17 3.68
N PRO A 184 5.30 15.14 2.47
CA PRO A 184 5.11 14.11 1.45
C PRO A 184 5.87 12.83 1.81
N SER A 185 5.49 11.73 1.15
CA SER A 185 6.04 10.39 1.36
C SER A 185 7.59 10.37 1.40
N ARG A 186 8.21 11.02 0.40
CA ARG A 186 9.68 11.16 0.25
C ARG A 186 10.44 11.85 1.40
N THR A 187 9.79 12.30 2.47
CA THR A 187 10.45 12.98 3.60
C THR A 187 11.45 12.08 4.29
N PHE A 188 11.15 10.79 4.42
CA PHE A 188 12.05 9.79 5.00
C PHE A 188 12.05 8.50 4.16
N ASN A 189 13.18 7.81 4.13
CA ASN A 189 13.26 6.49 3.49
C ASN A 189 12.77 5.39 4.45
N PHE A 190 11.49 5.43 4.83
CA PHE A 190 10.92 4.44 5.75
C PHE A 190 11.01 3.03 5.19
N ARG A 191 10.71 2.83 3.90
CA ARG A 191 10.74 1.50 3.29
C ARG A 191 12.12 0.84 3.37
N GLY A 192 13.18 1.54 2.94
CA GLY A 192 14.54 0.99 2.97
C GLY A 192 15.03 0.71 4.40
N GLN A 193 14.70 1.60 5.34
CA GLN A 193 15.04 1.41 6.76
C GLN A 193 14.31 0.21 7.35
N LEU A 194 13.00 0.09 7.13
CA LEU A 194 12.20 -1.02 7.64
C LEU A 194 12.68 -2.35 7.05
N LYS A 195 12.96 -2.42 5.74
CA LYS A 195 13.52 -3.65 5.14
C LYS A 195 14.82 -4.08 5.80
N SER A 196 15.71 -3.12 6.08
CA SER A 196 17.00 -3.37 6.73
C SER A 196 16.87 -3.79 8.21
N ILE A 197 15.70 -3.63 8.81
CA ILE A 197 15.39 -4.06 10.18
C ILE A 197 14.64 -5.41 10.16
N VAL A 198 13.64 -5.54 9.28
CA VAL A 198 12.73 -6.69 9.23
C VAL A 198 13.41 -7.93 8.66
N TYR A 199 14.02 -7.83 7.48
CA TYR A 199 14.57 -9.02 6.81
C TYR A 199 15.72 -9.67 7.58
N PRO A 200 16.69 -8.93 8.16
CA PRO A 200 17.73 -9.55 8.97
C PRO A 200 17.21 -10.20 10.27
N ALA A 201 15.97 -9.91 10.68
CA ALA A 201 15.34 -10.53 11.84
C ALA A 201 14.62 -11.85 11.49
N ILE A 202 14.49 -12.19 10.21
CA ILE A 202 14.01 -13.50 9.78
C ILE A 202 15.11 -14.51 10.10
N VAL A 203 14.77 -15.49 10.92
CA VAL A 203 15.61 -16.65 11.19
C VAL A 203 14.91 -17.85 10.58
N ASP A 204 15.63 -18.63 9.79
CA ASP A 204 15.14 -19.94 9.39
C ASP A 204 14.91 -20.73 10.68
N GLY A 205 13.69 -21.27 10.85
CA GLY A 205 13.37 -22.11 11.99
C GLY A 205 14.39 -23.24 12.04
N GLY A 206 15.27 -23.22 13.04
CA GLY A 206 16.29 -24.24 13.19
C GLY A 206 15.64 -25.61 13.27
N GLU A 207 16.10 -26.54 12.43
CA GLU A 207 15.93 -27.98 12.67
C GLU A 207 16.59 -28.41 13.99
#